data_AF-Q5RI57-F1
#
_entry.id   AF-Q5RI57-F1
#
_cell.length_a   1.000
_cell.length_b   1.000
_cell.length_c   1.000
_cell.angle_alpha   90.00
_cell.angle_beta   90.00
_cell.angle_gamma   90.00
#
_symmetry.space_group_name_H-M   'P 1'
#
loop_
_entity.id
_entity.type
_entity.pdbx_description
1 polymer ?
#
loop_
_entity_poly.entity_id
_entity_poly.type
_entity_poly.pdbx_seq_one_letter_code
_entity_poly.pdbx_strand_id
1 'polypeptide(L)'
;MAVFCDLRLVSLAVLMLASQLDFASASVRVFGLHARDLTGDPFGNEPDPYVKVWCGAVSGGQTEYHKDNANPTWSAEFNFPNCKCGDDVKLEIWDKDKTFDDHLGTCNKLVQYGSFAVTCYLNKGTFFYRYEAK
;
A
#
# COMPACT_ATOMS: atom_id res chain seq x y z
N MET A 1 -41.24 27.93 -20.36
CA MET A 1 -40.94 27.98 -18.91
C MET A 1 -40.75 26.59 -18.28
N ALA A 2 -41.39 25.53 -18.78
CA ALA A 2 -41.21 24.16 -18.26
C ALA A 2 -39.81 23.56 -18.51
N VAL A 3 -39.22 23.79 -19.70
CA VAL A 3 -37.92 23.20 -20.09
C VAL A 3 -36.76 23.58 -19.16
N PHE A 4 -36.83 24.75 -18.50
CA PHE A 4 -35.79 25.17 -17.55
C PHE A 4 -35.93 24.49 -16.17
N CYS A 5 -37.12 24.02 -15.78
CA CYS A 5 -37.29 23.20 -14.58
C CYS A 5 -36.67 21.82 -14.77
N ASP A 6 -36.81 21.23 -15.96
CA ASP A 6 -36.27 19.91 -16.27
C ASP A 6 -34.73 19.93 -16.25
N LEU A 7 -34.09 20.97 -16.81
CA LEU A 7 -32.63 21.05 -16.82
C LEU A 7 -32.02 21.19 -15.41
N ARG A 8 -32.69 21.93 -14.51
CA ARG A 8 -32.26 22.08 -13.11
C ARG A 8 -32.38 20.75 -12.35
N LEU A 9 -33.48 20.01 -12.52
CA LEU A 9 -33.65 18.68 -11.94
C LEU A 9 -32.64 17.67 -12.51
N VAL A 10 -32.43 17.66 -13.83
CA VAL A 10 -31.41 16.80 -14.47
C VAL A 10 -30.03 17.14 -13.94
N SER A 11 -29.69 18.43 -13.79
CA SER A 11 -28.39 18.84 -13.23
C SER A 11 -28.22 18.41 -11.78
N LEU A 12 -29.25 18.52 -10.93
CA LEU A 12 -29.21 18.03 -9.55
C LEU A 12 -29.05 16.51 -9.48
N ALA A 13 -29.78 15.76 -10.33
CA ALA A 13 -29.67 14.31 -10.42
C ALA A 13 -28.27 13.88 -10.90
N VAL A 14 -27.71 14.57 -11.90
CA VAL A 14 -26.35 14.31 -12.40
C VAL A 14 -25.31 14.61 -11.34
N LEU A 15 -25.45 15.70 -10.57
CA LEU A 15 -24.53 16.02 -9.47
C LEU A 15 -24.63 15.00 -8.32
N MET A 16 -25.84 14.51 -7.99
CA MET A 16 -26.01 13.43 -7.02
C MET A 16 -25.45 12.10 -7.51
N LEU A 17 -25.62 11.74 -8.80
CA LEU A 17 -25.00 10.55 -9.36
C LEU A 17 -23.46 10.67 -9.40
N ALA A 18 -22.93 11.83 -9.74
CA ALA A 18 -21.49 12.07 -9.75
C ALA A 18 -20.88 11.94 -8.35
N SER A 19 -21.53 12.48 -7.31
CA SER A 19 -21.06 12.30 -5.94
C SER A 19 -21.17 10.85 -5.44
N GLN A 20 -22.12 10.07 -5.95
CA GLN A 20 -22.21 8.63 -5.68
C GLN A 20 -21.11 7.83 -6.39
N LEU A 21 -20.70 8.24 -7.59
CA LEU A 21 -19.57 7.63 -8.32
C LEU A 21 -18.25 7.85 -7.58
N ASP A 22 -18.07 8.99 -6.90
CA ASP A 22 -16.88 9.24 -6.07
C ASP A 22 -16.83 8.34 -4.82
N PHE A 23 -17.98 7.90 -4.29
CA PHE A 23 -18.06 6.97 -3.15
C PHE A 23 -17.83 5.49 -3.56
N ALA A 24 -17.77 5.19 -4.86
CA ALA A 24 -17.43 3.87 -5.38
C ALA A 24 -15.90 3.68 -5.55
N SER A 25 -15.07 4.45 -4.83
CA SER A 25 -13.64 4.16 -4.75
C SER A 25 -13.43 2.84 -4.01
N ALA A 26 -12.61 1.96 -4.58
CA ALA A 26 -12.22 0.75 -3.88
C ALA A 26 -11.45 1.14 -2.61
N SER A 27 -11.70 0.45 -1.50
CA SER A 27 -10.87 0.65 -0.29
C SER A 27 -9.81 -0.43 -0.27
N VAL A 28 -8.53 -0.05 -0.32
CA VAL A 28 -7.42 -1.01 -0.24
C VAL A 28 -6.85 -1.00 1.17
N ARG A 29 -6.81 -2.16 1.81
CA ARG A 29 -6.14 -2.39 3.10
C ARG A 29 -4.95 -3.30 2.90
N VAL A 30 -3.78 -2.88 3.36
CA VAL A 30 -2.53 -3.65 3.32
C VAL A 30 -2.13 -4.01 4.76
N PHE A 31 -1.87 -5.29 5.03
CA PHE A 31 -1.64 -5.81 6.37
C PHE A 31 -0.85 -7.13 6.36
N GLY A 32 -0.53 -7.66 7.55
CA GLY A 32 0.15 -8.96 7.68
C GLY A 32 1.58 -8.94 7.14
N LEU A 33 2.27 -7.81 7.30
CA LEU A 33 3.62 -7.58 6.81
C LEU A 33 4.62 -8.40 7.61
N HIS A 34 5.44 -9.19 6.93
CA HIS A 34 6.58 -9.88 7.54
C HIS A 34 7.64 -10.21 6.49
N ALA A 35 8.87 -10.44 6.93
CA ALA A 35 9.96 -10.81 6.05
C ALA A 35 10.73 -12.03 6.59
N ARG A 36 11.51 -12.64 5.70
CA ARG A 36 12.41 -13.76 6.00
C ARG A 36 13.75 -13.55 5.32
N ASP A 37 14.80 -13.95 6.04
CA ASP A 37 16.18 -13.98 5.55
C ASP A 37 16.63 -12.63 4.95
N LEU A 38 16.24 -11.51 5.59
CA LEU A 38 16.65 -10.20 5.15
C LEU A 38 18.17 -10.00 5.33
N THR A 39 18.81 -9.37 4.33
CA THR A 39 20.22 -8.99 4.38
C THR A 39 20.39 -7.55 3.94
N GLY A 40 21.14 -6.73 4.67
CA GLY A 40 21.34 -5.32 4.34
C GLY A 40 22.73 -4.89 4.77
N ASP A 41 22.99 -5.07 6.05
CA ASP A 41 24.25 -4.64 6.65
C ASP A 41 25.51 -5.44 6.23
N PRO A 42 26.69 -4.79 6.25
CA PRO A 42 27.97 -5.44 6.01
C PRO A 42 28.31 -6.55 7.01
N PHE A 43 29.23 -7.43 6.61
CA PHE A 43 29.81 -8.47 7.47
C PHE A 43 28.81 -9.51 8.04
N GLY A 44 27.63 -9.63 7.44
CA GLY A 44 26.61 -10.58 7.87
C GLY A 44 25.84 -10.14 9.11
N ASN A 45 25.91 -8.85 9.45
CA ASN A 45 25.04 -8.28 10.46
C ASN A 45 23.58 -8.28 9.96
N GLU A 46 22.64 -8.39 10.89
CA GLU A 46 21.23 -8.36 10.58
C GLU A 46 20.78 -6.90 10.34
N PRO A 47 19.90 -6.66 9.36
CA PRO A 47 19.41 -5.31 9.09
C PRO A 47 18.50 -4.81 10.22
N ASP A 48 18.23 -3.50 10.20
CA ASP A 48 17.22 -2.80 10.98
C ASP A 48 15.95 -2.49 10.13
N PRO A 49 15.15 -3.48 9.69
CA PRO A 49 14.20 -3.28 8.59
C PRO A 49 12.95 -2.49 8.96
N TYR A 50 12.46 -1.70 8.02
CA TYR A 50 11.13 -1.05 8.03
C TYR A 50 10.52 -1.00 6.62
N VAL A 51 9.21 -0.73 6.54
CA VAL A 51 8.46 -0.75 5.27
C VAL A 51 7.78 0.58 5.02
N LYS A 52 7.92 1.13 3.82
CA LYS A 52 7.14 2.27 3.31
C LYS A 52 6.09 1.75 2.34
N VAL A 53 4.87 2.28 2.41
CA VAL A 53 3.72 1.76 1.65
C VAL A 53 3.05 2.87 0.85
N TRP A 54 2.68 2.57 -0.39
CA TRP A 54 1.93 3.45 -1.28
C TRP A 54 0.80 2.69 -1.99
N CYS A 55 -0.22 3.44 -2.39
CA CYS A 55 -1.25 2.97 -3.31
C CYS A 55 -1.47 4.06 -4.37
N GLY A 56 -1.14 3.75 -5.62
CA GLY A 56 -0.99 4.76 -6.67
C GLY A 56 0.04 5.82 -6.28
N ALA A 57 -0.35 7.10 -6.35
CA ALA A 57 0.50 8.23 -5.96
C ALA A 57 0.42 8.58 -4.45
N VAL A 58 -0.43 7.89 -3.67
CA VAL A 58 -0.68 8.24 -2.26
C VAL A 58 0.24 7.43 -1.35
N SER A 59 0.97 8.12 -0.49
CA SER A 59 1.76 7.49 0.58
C SER A 59 0.86 7.12 1.76
N GLY A 60 0.98 5.88 2.24
CA GLY A 60 0.38 5.39 3.47
C GLY A 60 1.24 5.63 4.71
N GLY A 61 2.49 6.08 4.53
CA GLY A 61 3.48 6.20 5.60
C GLY A 61 4.39 4.99 5.68
N GLN A 62 4.89 4.71 6.88
CA GLN A 62 5.85 3.64 7.13
C GLN A 62 5.64 2.96 8.47
N THR A 63 6.18 1.76 8.61
CA THR A 63 6.21 1.01 9.87
C THR A 63 7.29 1.54 10.82
N GLU A 64 7.30 1.01 12.04
CA GLU A 64 8.49 0.98 12.88
C GLU A 64 9.61 0.15 12.23
N TYR A 65 10.85 0.44 12.63
CA TYR A 65 11.98 -0.44 12.32
C TYR A 65 12.18 -1.44 13.46
N HIS A 66 12.67 -2.63 13.14
CA HIS A 66 13.05 -3.65 14.11
C HIS A 66 14.56 -3.75 14.14
N LYS A 67 15.19 -3.57 15.31
CA LYS A 67 16.65 -3.57 15.40
C LYS A 67 17.24 -4.97 15.24
N ASP A 68 18.29 -5.12 14.44
CA ASP A 68 19.07 -6.34 14.20
C ASP A 68 18.15 -7.56 14.01
N ASN A 69 17.23 -7.50 13.03
CA ASN A 69 16.22 -8.53 12.83
C ASN A 69 16.01 -8.85 11.34
N ALA A 70 16.57 -9.97 10.88
CA ALA A 70 16.40 -10.48 9.53
C ALA A 70 15.02 -11.10 9.24
N ASN A 71 14.20 -11.35 10.27
CA ASN A 71 12.91 -12.03 10.18
C ASN A 71 11.75 -11.23 10.85
N PRO A 72 11.60 -9.93 10.56
CA PRO A 72 10.66 -9.04 11.23
C PRO A 72 9.20 -9.42 10.93
N THR A 73 8.31 -9.04 11.84
CA THR A 73 6.86 -9.07 11.64
C THR A 73 6.31 -7.76 12.18
N TRP A 74 5.60 -7.00 11.34
CA TRP A 74 5.00 -5.73 11.72
C TRP A 74 3.52 -5.91 11.97
N SER A 75 3.03 -5.27 13.03
CA SER A 75 1.60 -5.24 13.35
C SER A 75 0.84 -4.14 12.60
N ALA A 76 1.56 -3.26 11.91
CA ALA A 76 1.02 -2.13 11.19
C ALA A 76 0.09 -2.54 10.03
N GLU A 77 -0.91 -1.69 9.79
CA GLU A 77 -1.85 -1.82 8.68
C GLU A 77 -2.05 -0.46 8.03
N PHE A 78 -2.22 -0.47 6.70
CA PHE A 78 -2.34 0.73 5.88
C PHE A 78 -3.66 0.70 5.11
N ASN A 79 -4.47 1.75 5.27
CA ASN A 79 -5.77 1.86 4.62
C ASN A 79 -5.75 3.01 3.60
N PHE A 80 -6.14 2.71 2.36
CA PHE A 80 -6.21 3.64 1.24
C PHE A 80 -7.65 3.72 0.75
N PRO A 81 -8.46 4.67 1.26
CA PRO A 81 -9.89 4.75 0.94
C PRO A 81 -10.18 5.15 -0.51
N ASN A 82 -9.22 5.79 -1.18
CA ASN A 82 -9.37 6.33 -2.53
C ASN A 82 -8.60 5.53 -3.60
N CYS A 83 -8.01 4.38 -3.25
CA CYS A 83 -7.17 3.61 -4.17
C CYS A 83 -8.00 2.61 -4.97
N LYS A 84 -7.94 2.68 -6.29
CA LYS A 84 -8.87 1.98 -7.19
C LYS A 84 -8.29 0.66 -7.67
N CYS A 85 -9.17 -0.23 -8.13
CA CYS A 85 -8.74 -1.39 -8.91
C CYS A 85 -7.93 -0.92 -10.12
N GLY A 86 -6.77 -1.55 -10.37
CA GLY A 86 -5.83 -1.12 -11.41
C GLY A 86 -4.77 -0.10 -10.96
N ASP A 87 -4.92 0.53 -9.79
CA ASP A 87 -3.80 1.22 -9.15
C ASP A 87 -2.75 0.21 -8.66
N ASP A 88 -1.53 0.68 -8.37
CA ASP A 88 -0.46 -0.16 -7.86
C ASP A 88 -0.28 0.01 -6.35
N VAL A 89 -0.27 -1.11 -5.63
CA VAL A 89 0.22 -1.18 -4.24
C VAL A 89 1.71 -1.41 -4.29
N LYS A 90 2.46 -0.40 -3.85
CA LYS A 90 3.92 -0.44 -3.75
C LYS A 90 4.36 -0.52 -2.30
N LEU A 91 5.24 -1.46 -1.99
CA LEU A 91 5.92 -1.57 -0.70
C LEU A 91 7.42 -1.54 -0.93
N GLU A 92 8.11 -0.63 -0.25
CA GLU A 92 9.57 -0.60 -0.25
C GLU A 92 10.08 -1.02 1.13
N ILE A 93 11.01 -1.97 1.15
CA ILE A 93 11.65 -2.47 2.35
C ILE A 93 13.02 -1.78 2.44
N TRP A 94 13.29 -1.19 3.59
CA TRP A 94 14.47 -0.39 3.86
C TRP A 94 15.15 -0.91 5.12
N ASP A 95 16.46 -0.74 5.17
CA ASP A 95 17.32 -0.98 6.33
C ASP A 95 17.62 0.37 7.01
N LYS A 96 17.29 0.50 8.28
CA LYS A 96 17.49 1.75 9.02
C LYS A 96 18.95 1.88 9.40
N ASP A 97 19.56 2.98 8.98
CA ASP A 97 20.99 3.16 9.19
C ASP A 97 21.30 4.50 9.85
N LYS A 98 22.54 4.68 10.33
CA LYS A 98 22.94 5.91 11.03
C LYS A 98 22.93 7.14 10.14
N THR A 99 23.31 6.98 8.88
CA THR A 99 23.51 8.09 7.95
C THR A 99 22.59 7.98 6.73
N PHE A 100 22.63 6.85 6.03
CA PHE A 100 21.82 6.61 4.84
C PHE A 100 21.21 5.22 4.89
N ASP A 101 19.89 5.17 4.92
CA ASP A 101 19.15 3.91 4.94
C ASP A 101 19.33 3.15 3.60
N ASP A 102 19.59 1.84 3.69
CA ASP A 102 19.78 1.00 2.52
C ASP A 102 18.43 0.47 1.99
N HIS A 103 18.26 0.46 0.67
CA HIS A 103 17.07 -0.09 0.05
C HIS A 103 17.22 -1.60 -0.18
N LEU A 104 16.41 -2.40 0.51
CA LEU A 104 16.45 -3.87 0.45
C LEU A 104 15.63 -4.43 -0.71
N GLY A 105 14.55 -3.75 -1.09
CA GLY A 105 13.77 -4.14 -2.27
C GLY A 105 12.40 -3.49 -2.36
N THR A 106 11.79 -3.62 -3.54
CA THR A 106 10.47 -3.07 -3.85
C THR A 106 9.52 -4.16 -4.31
N CYS A 107 8.30 -4.14 -3.80
CA CYS A 107 7.20 -5.02 -4.19
C CYS A 107 6.08 -4.18 -4.79
N ASN A 108 5.67 -4.50 -6.02
CA ASN A 108 4.58 -3.82 -6.71
C ASN A 108 3.49 -4.83 -7.08
N LYS A 109 2.23 -4.45 -6.90
CA LYS A 109 1.08 -5.29 -7.24
C LYS A 109 -0.09 -4.43 -7.67
N LEU A 110 -0.60 -4.71 -8.87
CA LEU A 110 -1.86 -4.13 -9.31
C LEU A 110 -3.01 -4.59 -8.40
N VAL A 111 -3.77 -3.63 -7.91
CA VAL A 111 -4.95 -3.83 -7.09
C VAL A 111 -6.01 -4.58 -7.89
N GLN A 112 -6.51 -5.66 -7.31
CA GLN A 112 -7.65 -6.45 -7.79
C GLN A 112 -8.63 -6.62 -6.64
N TYR A 113 -9.93 -6.61 -6.92
CA TYR A 113 -10.95 -6.88 -5.91
C TYR A 113 -10.79 -8.26 -5.28
N GLY A 114 -10.97 -8.33 -3.97
CA GLY A 114 -10.81 -9.54 -3.17
C GLY A 114 -9.69 -9.45 -2.13
N SER A 115 -9.35 -10.60 -1.57
CA SER A 115 -8.33 -10.76 -0.54
C SER A 115 -7.18 -11.60 -1.07
N PHE A 116 -5.95 -11.09 -1.02
CA PHE A 116 -4.78 -11.76 -1.59
C PHE A 116 -3.64 -11.80 -0.58
N ALA A 117 -2.94 -12.94 -0.54
CA ALA A 117 -1.63 -13.06 0.06
C ALA A 117 -0.57 -12.94 -1.03
N VAL A 118 0.42 -12.08 -0.83
CA VAL A 118 1.49 -11.80 -1.78
C VAL A 118 2.81 -12.22 -1.17
N THR A 119 3.57 -13.00 -1.93
CA THR A 119 4.98 -13.29 -1.68
C THR A 119 5.81 -12.52 -2.70
N CYS A 120 6.79 -11.78 -2.21
CA CYS A 120 7.66 -10.92 -3.00
C CYS A 120 9.12 -11.33 -2.74
N TYR A 121 9.77 -11.86 -3.76
CA TYR A 121 11.16 -12.30 -3.69
C TYR A 121 12.08 -11.11 -3.96
N LEU A 122 12.91 -10.77 -2.98
CA LEU A 122 13.90 -9.70 -3.08
C LEU A 122 15.28 -10.32 -3.31
N ASN A 123 16.22 -9.54 -3.83
CA ASN A 123 17.64 -9.96 -3.85
C ASN A 123 18.22 -10.13 -2.44
N LYS A 124 17.55 -9.52 -1.46
CA LYS A 124 17.98 -9.36 -0.08
C LYS A 124 17.04 -10.06 0.91
N GLY A 125 16.33 -11.11 0.49
CA GLY A 125 15.42 -11.88 1.33
C GLY A 125 14.04 -12.05 0.70
N THR A 126 13.04 -12.45 1.47
CA THR A 126 11.65 -12.59 0.99
C THR A 126 10.70 -11.79 1.86
N PHE A 127 9.82 -11.02 1.22
CA PHE A 127 8.82 -10.20 1.89
C PHE A 127 7.41 -10.73 1.61
N PHE A 128 6.56 -10.69 2.63
CA PHE A 128 5.20 -11.22 2.61
C PHE A 128 4.23 -10.17 3.12
N TYR A 129 3.11 -10.04 2.43
CA TYR A 129 2.02 -9.18 2.88
C TYR A 129 0.68 -9.71 2.39
N ARG A 130 -0.40 -9.18 2.97
CA ARG A 130 -1.76 -9.36 2.49
C ARG A 130 -2.33 -8.02 2.07
N TYR A 131 -3.20 -8.04 1.08
CA TYR A 131 -4.05 -6.90 0.81
C TYR A 131 -5.49 -7.33 0.54
N GLU A 132 -6.41 -6.43 0.87
CA GLU A 132 -7.83 -6.56 0.62
C GLU A 132 -8.29 -5.33 -0.14
N ALA A 133 -9.01 -5.53 -1.25
CA ALA A 133 -9.67 -4.47 -1.99
C ALA A 133 -11.16 -4.77 -2.11
N LYS A 134 -11.99 -3.84 -1.66
CA LYS A 134 -13.46 -3.92 -1.69
C LYS A 134 -14.02 -2.83 -2.56
#